data_AF-A0A532F322-F1
#
_entry.id   AF-A0A532F322-F1
#
_cell.length_a   1.000
_cell.length_b   1.000
_cell.length_c   1.000
_cell.angle_alpha   90.00
_cell.angle_beta   90.00
_cell.angle_gamma   90.00
#
_symmetry.space_group_name_H-M   'P 1'
#
loop_
_entity.id
_entity.type
_entity.pdbx_description
1 polymer ?
#
loop_
_entity_poly.entity_id
_entity_poly.type
_entity_poly.pdbx_seq_one_letter_code
_entity_poly.pdbx_strand_id
1 'polypeptide(L)' 'MNTVYYDPPFSDEQRREELYQGQLLVYSPRKSTLAFIEFARKLIKEAFAPVDRMSLYDDETVDAGVLTYQHKAEHGA' A
#
# COMPACT_ATOMS: atom_id res chain seq x y z
N MET A 1 17.91 -15.11 -16.01
CA MET A 1 16.96 -15.88 -15.19
C MET A 1 17.06 -15.29 -13.79
N ASN A 2 15.95 -14.81 -13.22
CA ASN A 2 15.98 -14.19 -11.90
C ASN A 2 15.39 -15.16 -10.87
N THR A 3 15.89 -15.09 -9.65
CA THR A 3 15.48 -15.94 -8.52
C THR A 3 14.50 -15.17 -7.64
N VAL A 4 13.48 -15.88 -7.17
CA VAL A 4 12.57 -15.39 -6.13
C VAL A 4 12.94 -16.09 -4.83
N TYR A 5 13.45 -15.34 -3.87
CA TYR A 5 13.73 -15.81 -2.52
C TYR A 5 12.54 -15.56 -1.60
N TYR A 6 12.10 -16.59 -0.88
CA TYR A 6 11.01 -16.49 0.09
C TYR A 6 11.57 -16.59 1.51
N ASP A 7 11.33 -15.56 2.33
CA ASP A 7 11.88 -15.41 3.68
C ASP A 7 13.36 -15.80 3.82
N PRO A 8 14.25 -15.32 2.93
CA PRO A 8 15.65 -15.72 3.01
C PRO A 8 16.28 -15.20 4.32
N PRO A 9 17.08 -16.02 5.03
CA PRO A 9 17.75 -15.63 6.26
C PRO A 9 19.02 -14.80 5.97
N PHE A 10 18.91 -13.83 5.05
CA PHE A 10 20.02 -12.98 4.64
C PHE A 10 20.33 -11.93 5.69
N SER A 11 21.61 -11.59 5.82
CA SER A 11 22.01 -10.33 6.43
C SER A 11 21.52 -9.14 5.60
N ASP A 12 21.55 -7.94 6.16
CA ASP A 12 21.13 -6.75 5.42
C ASP A 12 22.07 -6.43 4.24
N GLU A 13 23.37 -6.68 4.38
CA GLU A 13 24.35 -6.62 3.29
C GLU A 13 23.98 -7.56 2.13
N GLN A 14 23.74 -8.84 2.42
CA GLN A 14 23.36 -9.84 1.42
C GLN A 14 22.04 -9.48 0.74
N ARG A 15 21.06 -9.03 1.53
CA ARG A 15 19.76 -8.58 1.03
C ARG A 15 19.90 -7.48 -0.01
N ARG A 16 20.77 -6.49 0.25
CA ARG A 16 21.04 -5.39 -0.69
C ARG A 16 21.77 -5.85 -1.93
N GLU A 17 22.76 -6.73 -1.77
CA GLU A 17 23.50 -7.28 -2.90
C GLU A 17 22.57 -8.02 -3.87
N GLU A 18 21.76 -8.94 -3.36
CA GLU A 18 20.80 -9.70 -4.18
C GLU A 18 19.74 -8.81 -4.84
N LEU A 19 19.25 -7.80 -4.11
CA LEU A 19 18.34 -6.82 -4.67
C LEU A 19 18.97 -6.06 -5.86
N TYR A 20 20.24 -5.66 -5.75
CA TYR A 20 20.95 -4.96 -6.82
C TYR A 20 21.36 -5.87 -7.98
N GLN A 21 21.48 -7.18 -7.74
CA GLN A 21 21.61 -8.19 -8.80
C GLN A 21 20.27 -8.51 -9.49
N GLY A 22 19.18 -7.81 -9.14
CA GLY A 22 17.87 -7.96 -9.77
C GLY A 22 17.07 -9.16 -9.27
N GLN A 23 17.45 -9.75 -8.13
CA GLN A 23 16.70 -10.82 -7.52
C GLN A 23 15.45 -10.29 -6.81
N LEU A 24 14.44 -11.13 -6.66
CA LEU A 24 13.20 -10.79 -5.96
C LEU A 24 13.23 -11.41 -4.56
N LEU A 25 12.89 -10.61 -3.55
CA LEU A 25 12.86 -11.04 -2.15
C LEU A 25 11.44 -10.83 -1.62
N VAL A 26 10.80 -11.92 -1.22
CA VAL A 26 9.44 -11.95 -0.67
C VAL A 26 9.53 -12.24 0.83
N TYR A 27 8.92 -11.38 1.64
CA TYR A 27 8.87 -11.53 3.08
C TYR A 27 7.45 -11.77 3.57
N SER A 28 7.27 -12.82 4.37
CA SER A 28 6.01 -13.10 5.04
C SER A 28 5.63 -11.95 5.99
N PRO A 29 4.34 -11.61 6.09
CA PRO A 29 3.90 -10.60 7.03
C PRO A 29 4.18 -11.03 8.48
N ARG A 30 4.71 -10.11 9.28
CA ARG A 30 4.91 -10.33 10.72
C ARG A 30 3.63 -9.99 11.49
N LYS A 31 3.43 -10.63 12.65
CA LYS A 31 2.31 -10.33 13.56
C LYS A 31 2.17 -8.83 13.87
N SER A 32 3.29 -8.14 14.06
CA SER A 32 3.31 -6.69 14.29
C SER A 32 2.81 -5.90 13.08
N THR A 33 3.22 -6.25 11.86
CA THR A 33 2.76 -5.61 10.63
C THR A 33 1.26 -5.83 10.42
N LEU A 34 0.76 -7.04 10.69
CA LEU A 34 -0.68 -7.33 10.62
C LEU A 34 -1.47 -6.50 11.64
N ALA A 35 -0.99 -6.41 12.89
CA ALA A 35 -1.61 -5.58 13.91
C ALA A 35 -1.62 -4.08 13.52
N PHE A 36 -0.52 -3.60 12.93
CA PHE A 36 -0.43 -2.23 12.44
C PHE A 36 -1.40 -1.96 11.28
N ILE A 37 -1.56 -2.91 10.34
CA ILE A 37 -2.53 -2.82 9.26
C ILE A 37 -3.96 -2.71 9.82
N GLU A 38 -4.33 -3.54 10.79
CA GLU A 38 -5.66 -3.46 11.43
C GLU A 38 -5.89 -2.11 12.10
N PHE A 39 -4.87 -1.59 12.79
CA PHE A 39 -4.95 -0.28 13.42
C PHE A 39 -5.12 0.85 12.40
N ALA A 40 -4.29 0.89 11.36
CA ALA A 40 -4.38 1.89 10.30
C ALA A 40 -5.73 1.82 9.56
N ARG A 41 -6.26 0.61 9.33
CA ARG A 41 -7.57 0.41 8.71
C ARG A 41 -8.69 1.04 9.53
N LYS A 42 -8.64 0.97 10.86
CA LYS A 42 -9.64 1.63 11.73
C LYS A 42 -9.58 3.14 11.57
N LEU A 43 -8.39 3.73 11.63
CA LEU A 43 -8.21 5.18 11.47
C LEU A 43 -8.71 5.68 10.11
N ILE A 44 -8.42 4.95 9.03
CA ILE A 44 -8.90 5.30 7.69
C ILE A 44 -10.43 5.26 7.65
N LYS A 45 -11.06 4.22 8.21
CA LYS A 45 -12.52 4.14 8.27
C LYS A 45 -13.13 5.29 9.06
N GLU A 46 -12.55 5.64 10.20
CA GLU A 46 -13.02 6.76 11.03
C GLU A 46 -12.86 8.10 10.33
N ALA A 47 -11.74 8.33 9.64
CA ALA A 47 -11.45 9.61 8.98
C ALA A 47 -12.25 9.83 7.68
N PHE A 48 -12.64 8.76 6.97
CA PHE A 48 -13.22 8.85 5.63
C PHE A 48 -14.65 8.27 5.52
N ALA A 49 -15.25 7.74 6.58
CA ALA A 49 -16.64 7.31 6.56
C ALA A 49 -17.60 8.51 6.34
N PRO A 50 -18.69 8.33 5.54
CA PRO A 50 -19.19 7.08 4.97
C PRO A 50 -18.66 6.79 3.55
N VAL A 51 -17.70 7.55 3.03
CA VAL A 51 -17.20 7.36 1.66
C VAL A 51 -16.33 6.10 1.63
N ASP A 52 -16.95 4.98 1.31
CA ASP A 52 -16.23 3.78 0.90
C ASP A 52 -15.54 4.05 -0.43
N ARG A 53 -14.28 4.53 -0.39
CA ARG A 53 -13.51 4.81 -1.62
C ARG A 53 -13.28 3.57 -2.49
N MET A 54 -13.59 2.37 -2.01
CA MET A 54 -13.51 1.16 -2.81
C MET A 54 -14.61 1.10 -3.89
N SER A 55 -15.69 1.87 -3.78
CA SER A 55 -16.69 2.02 -4.86
C SER A 55 -16.32 3.06 -5.93
N LEU A 56 -15.26 3.84 -5.75
CA LEU A 56 -14.77 4.80 -6.75
C LEU A 56 -13.93 4.15 -7.86
N TYR A 57 -13.56 2.88 -7.67
CA TYR A 57 -12.84 2.05 -8.65
C TYR A 57 -13.81 1.08 -9.31
N ASP A 58 -14.90 1.60 -9.88
CA ASP A 58 -15.60 0.88 -10.94
C ASP A 58 -14.77 1.01 -12.22
N ASP A 59 -14.79 -0.01 -13.09
CA ASP A 59 -13.93 -0.16 -14.28
C ASP A 59 -13.90 1.09 -15.20
N GLU A 60 -14.94 1.93 -15.13
CA GLU A 60 -15.05 3.16 -15.91
C GLU A 60 -14.11 4.31 -15.48
N THR A 61 -13.57 4.31 -14.26
CA THR A 61 -12.69 5.41 -13.79
C THR A 61 -11.20 5.14 -14.02
N VAL A 62 -10.84 3.93 -14.45
CA VAL A 62 -9.44 3.53 -14.64
C VAL A 62 -8.82 4.12 -15.91
N ASP A 63 -9.65 4.39 -16.93
CA ASP A 63 -9.20 4.93 -18.23
C ASP A 63 -9.10 6.47 -18.24
N ALA A 64 -9.74 7.15 -17.29
CA ALA A 64 -9.60 8.58 -17.08
C ALA A 64 -8.61 8.83 -15.95
N GLY A 65 -7.33 9.04 -16.26
CA GLY A 65 -6.27 9.40 -15.30
C GLY A 65 -6.48 10.74 -14.57
N VAL A 66 -7.64 10.95 -13.97
CA VAL A 66 -8.11 12.19 -13.35
C VAL A 66 -8.58 11.87 -11.94
N LEU A 67 -7.61 11.73 -11.03
CA LEU A 67 -7.88 11.86 -9.60
C LEU A 67 -8.07 13.35 -9.26
N THR A 68 -9.21 13.94 -9.61
CA THR A 68 -9.56 15.27 -9.08
C THR A 68 -10.08 15.13 -7.66
N TYR A 69 -9.20 15.39 -6.69
CA TYR A 69 -9.58 15.64 -5.31
C TYR A 69 -10.25 17.03 -5.25
N GLN A 70 -11.58 17.08 -5.26
CA GLN A 70 -12.34 18.33 -5.06
C GLN A 70 -12.30 18.70 -3.58
N HIS A 71 -11.30 19.49 -3.18
CA HIS A 71 -11.28 20.14 -1.87
C HIS A 71 -12.33 21.26 -1.88
N LYS A 72 -13.54 20.99 -1.37
CA LYS A 72 -14.47 22.07 -1.02
C LYS A 72 -13.95 22.75 0.23
N ALA A 73 -13.22 23.84 0.05
CA ALA A 73 -12.95 24.78 1.12
C ALA A 73 -14.27 25.46 1.47
N GLU A 74 -14.89 25.08 2.59
CA GLU A 74 -15.92 25.89 3.22
C GLU A 74 -15.23 27.11 3.83
N HIS A 75 -15.09 28.18 3.05
CA HIS A 75 -14.88 29.51 3.60
C HIS A 75 -16.24 30.03 4.07
N GLY A 76 -16.53 29.82 5.35
CA GLY A 76 -17.59 30.52 6.06
C GLY A 76 -17.27 32.02 6.11
N ALA A 77 -18.25 32.82 5.69
CA ALA A 77 -18.32 34.27 5.94
C ALA A 77 -19.12 34.54 7.22
#